data_AF-A0A8M8V715-F1
#
_entry.id   AF-A0A8M8V715-F1
#
_cell.length_a   1.000
_cell.length_b   1.000
_cell.length_c   1.000
_cell.angle_alpha   90.00
_cell.angle_beta   90.00
_cell.angle_gamma   90.00
#
_symmetry.space_group_name_H-M   'P 1'
#
loop_
_entity.id
_entity.type
_entity.pdbx_description
1 polymer ?
#
loop_
_entity_poly.entity_id
_entity_poly.type
_entity_poly.pdbx_seq_one_letter_code
_entity_poly.pdbx_strand_id
1 'polypeptide(L)'
;MEGLEGLRRTFRSGRTRGVDWRKAQLLALVKYLAENEAQILEALEQDLGKHPVEAYRDEIGLVKKSAEHSLLNIKKWMAPKKSFNLRRCGNWNFSIHYCWCCHG
;
A
#
# COMPACT_ATOMS: atom_id res chain seq x y z
N MET A 1 -19.93 -6.41 -16.28
CA MET A 1 -19.24 -6.51 -14.97
C MET A 1 -17.85 -7.07 -15.24
N GLU A 2 -16.79 -6.34 -14.90
CA GLU A 2 -15.42 -6.79 -15.19
C GLU A 2 -15.03 -7.85 -14.15
N GLY A 3 -14.84 -9.09 -14.59
CA GLY A 3 -14.51 -10.22 -13.70
C GLY A 3 -13.02 -10.30 -13.36
N LEU A 4 -12.63 -11.39 -12.70
CA LEU A 4 -11.24 -11.68 -12.28
C LEU A 4 -10.23 -11.58 -13.44
N GLU A 5 -10.62 -12.01 -14.65
CA GLU A 5 -9.75 -11.96 -15.82
C GLU A 5 -9.39 -10.53 -16.25
N GLY A 6 -10.34 -9.60 -16.14
CA GLY A 6 -10.10 -8.17 -16.42
C GLY A 6 -9.16 -7.55 -15.39
N LEU A 7 -9.36 -7.84 -14.11
CA LEU A 7 -8.45 -7.40 -13.03
C LEU A 7 -7.02 -7.90 -13.26
N ARG A 8 -6.86 -9.18 -13.63
CA ARG A 8 -5.55 -9.77 -13.97
C ARG A 8 -4.92 -9.07 -15.17
N ARG A 9 -5.71 -8.77 -16.21
CA ARG A 9 -5.25 -8.05 -17.40
C ARG A 9 -4.76 -6.64 -17.05
N THR A 10 -5.53 -5.88 -16.29
CA THR A 10 -5.17 -4.53 -15.85
C THR A 10 -3.89 -4.55 -15.00
N PHE A 11 -3.76 -5.50 -14.07
CA PHE A 11 -2.53 -5.64 -13.30
C PHE A 11 -1.32 -6.00 -14.20
N ARG A 12 -1.47 -6.98 -15.10
CA ARG A 12 -0.43 -7.42 -16.04
C ARG A 12 0.00 -6.33 -17.01
N SER A 13 -0.89 -5.39 -17.36
CA SER A 13 -0.55 -4.23 -18.17
C SER A 13 0.48 -3.29 -17.53
N GLY A 14 0.71 -3.41 -16.21
CA GLY A 14 1.62 -2.55 -15.47
C GLY A 14 1.04 -1.20 -15.07
N ARG A 15 -0.19 -0.86 -15.50
CA ARG A 15 -0.89 0.39 -15.16
C ARG A 15 -0.86 0.71 -13.66
N THR A 16 -1.00 -0.29 -12.79
CA THR A 16 -1.08 -0.12 -11.33
C THR A 16 0.29 0.03 -10.64
N ARG A 17 1.40 -0.08 -11.38
CA ARG A 17 2.77 0.00 -10.82
C ARG A 17 3.22 1.43 -10.57
N GLY A 18 2.75 2.39 -11.35
CA GLY A 18 3.16 3.80 -11.25
C GLY A 18 2.75 4.43 -9.93
N VAL A 19 3.64 5.24 -9.35
CA VAL A 19 3.36 5.95 -8.08
C VAL A 19 2.19 6.92 -8.22
N ASP A 20 2.07 7.61 -9.36
CA ASP A 20 1.01 8.58 -9.59
C ASP A 20 -0.36 7.90 -9.69
N TRP A 21 -0.42 6.72 -10.33
CA TRP A 21 -1.65 5.92 -10.37
C TRP A 21 -2.09 5.54 -8.96
N ARG A 22 -1.18 5.03 -8.12
CA ARG A 22 -1.51 4.65 -6.73
C ARG A 22 -1.93 5.85 -5.88
N LYS A 23 -1.27 7.00 -6.04
CA LYS A 23 -1.67 8.24 -5.37
C LYS A 23 -3.06 8.68 -5.80
N ALA A 24 -3.36 8.64 -7.10
CA ALA A 24 -4.68 8.98 -7.60
C ALA A 24 -5.77 8.07 -7.01
N GLN A 25 -5.51 6.76 -6.87
CA GLN A 25 -6.46 5.84 -6.22
C GLN A 25 -6.64 6.13 -4.72
N LEU A 26 -5.57 6.44 -3.99
CA LEU A 26 -5.67 6.81 -2.57
C LEU A 26 -6.44 8.12 -2.37
N LEU A 27 -6.20 9.12 -3.22
CA LEU A 27 -6.97 10.38 -3.21
C LEU A 27 -8.44 10.13 -3.56
N ALA A 28 -8.71 9.28 -4.55
CA ALA A 28 -10.07 8.88 -4.90
C ALA A 28 -10.78 8.17 -3.73
N LEU A 29 -10.07 7.34 -2.95
CA LEU A 29 -10.62 6.70 -1.76
C LEU A 29 -10.96 7.72 -0.67
N VAL A 30 -10.05 8.65 -0.37
CA VAL A 30 -10.32 9.73 0.62
C VAL A 30 -11.52 10.58 0.19
N LYS A 31 -11.59 10.91 -1.11
CA LYS A 31 -12.71 11.64 -1.69
C LYS A 31 -14.03 10.85 -1.58
N TYR A 32 -14.01 9.57 -1.95
CA TYR A 32 -15.18 8.68 -1.88
C TYR A 32 -15.73 8.59 -0.46
N LEU A 33 -14.86 8.43 0.55
CA LEU A 33 -15.26 8.38 1.95
C LEU A 33 -15.92 9.69 2.41
N ALA A 34 -15.39 10.84 1.98
CA ALA A 34 -15.94 12.14 2.34
C ALA A 34 -17.30 12.41 1.64
N GLU A 35 -17.41 12.04 0.37
CA GLU A 35 -18.65 12.24 -0.41
C GLU A 35 -19.79 11.31 0.02
N ASN A 36 -19.45 10.14 0.58
CA ASN A 36 -20.41 9.10 0.95
C ASN A 36 -20.51 8.85 2.45
N GLU A 37 -19.99 9.75 3.28
CA GLU A 37 -19.90 9.57 4.73
C GLU A 37 -21.27 9.26 5.35
N ALA A 38 -22.29 10.06 5.01
CA ALA A 38 -23.64 9.88 5.52
C ALA A 38 -24.24 8.52 5.14
N GLN A 39 -24.13 8.08 3.88
CA GLN A 39 -24.67 6.79 3.45
C GLN A 39 -23.93 5.62 4.12
N ILE A 40 -22.62 5.75 4.34
CA ILE A 40 -21.82 4.72 5.03
C ILE A 40 -22.25 4.62 6.50
N LEU A 41 -22.45 5.76 7.18
CA LEU A 41 -22.91 5.77 8.58
C LEU A 41 -24.31 5.19 8.72
N GLU A 42 -25.23 5.55 7.83
CA GLU A 42 -26.58 5.00 7.79
C GLU A 42 -26.57 3.49 7.58
N ALA A 43 -25.77 2.99 6.63
CA ALA A 43 -25.63 1.55 6.40
C ALA A 43 -25.05 0.82 7.63
N LEU A 44 -24.06 1.41 8.30
CA LEU A 44 -23.47 0.83 9.52
C LEU A 44 -24.44 0.83 10.71
N GLU A 45 -25.31 1.84 10.81
CA GLU A 45 -26.38 1.86 11.80
C GLU A 45 -27.43 0.78 11.49
N GLN A 46 -27.83 0.62 10.23
CA GLN A 46 -28.82 -0.38 9.83
C GLN A 46 -28.31 -1.82 10.00
N ASP A 47 -27.07 -2.09 9.60
CA ASP A 47 -26.50 -3.44 9.63
C ASP A 47 -26.01 -3.84 11.03
N LEU A 48 -25.42 -2.90 11.78
CA LEU A 48 -24.68 -3.19 13.01
C LEU A 48 -25.23 -2.45 14.24
N GLY A 49 -26.16 -1.51 14.08
CA GLY A 49 -26.66 -0.67 15.17
C GLY A 49 -25.62 0.30 15.74
N LYS A 50 -24.51 0.54 15.03
CA LYS A 50 -23.45 1.43 15.53
C LYS A 50 -23.92 2.88 15.54
N HIS A 51 -23.71 3.57 16.66
CA HIS A 51 -23.95 5.01 16.73
C HIS A 51 -23.01 5.75 15.75
N PRO A 52 -23.47 6.81 15.05
CA PRO A 52 -22.68 7.49 14.00
C PRO A 52 -21.27 7.91 14.42
N VAL A 53 -21.09 8.36 15.67
CA VAL A 53 -19.78 8.77 16.21
C VAL A 53 -18.81 7.59 16.31
N GLU A 54 -19.28 6.41 16.73
CA GLU A 54 -18.47 5.21 16.84
C GLU A 54 -18.13 4.67 15.44
N ALA A 55 -19.13 4.60 14.56
CA ALA A 55 -18.97 4.19 13.17
C ALA A 55 -17.95 5.08 12.43
N TYR A 56 -18.02 6.40 12.62
CA TYR A 56 -17.03 7.31 12.07
C TYR A 56 -15.63 7.06 12.64
N ARG A 57 -15.48 6.94 13.97
CA ARG A 57 -14.18 6.75 14.60
C ARG A 57 -13.49 5.46 14.12
N ASP A 58 -14.25 4.36 14.06
CA ASP A 58 -13.68 3.03 13.88
C ASP A 58 -13.55 2.62 12.41
N GLU A 59 -14.47 3.06 11.55
CA GLU A 59 -14.51 2.65 10.14
C GLU A 59 -14.01 3.77 9.22
N ILE A 60 -14.69 4.93 9.21
CA ILE A 60 -14.43 5.99 8.21
C ILE A 60 -13.12 6.72 8.52
N GLY A 61 -13.00 7.26 9.74
CA GLY A 61 -11.86 8.05 10.19
C GLY A 61 -10.56 7.25 10.19
N LEU A 62 -10.62 5.98 10.60
CA LEU A 62 -9.47 5.07 10.60
C LEU A 62 -8.97 4.80 9.18
N VAL A 63 -9.85 4.47 8.23
CA VAL A 63 -9.47 4.23 6.83
C VAL A 63 -8.96 5.51 6.17
N LYS A 64 -9.65 6.64 6.37
CA LYS A 64 -9.21 7.95 5.86
C LYS A 64 -7.79 8.29 6.33
N LYS A 65 -7.53 8.18 7.64
CA LYS A 65 -6.20 8.43 8.22
C LYS A 65 -5.13 7.50 7.66
N SER A 66 -5.46 6.22 7.47
CA SER A 66 -4.55 5.23 6.87
C SER A 66 -4.21 5.58 5.42
N ALA A 67 -5.19 6.01 4.62
CA ALA A 67 -5.00 6.44 3.24
C ALA A 67 -4.14 7.70 3.16
N GLU A 68 -4.39 8.70 4.01
CA GLU A 68 -3.59 9.94 4.11
C GLU A 68 -2.14 9.65 4.54
N HIS A 69 -1.95 8.82 5.56
CA HIS A 69 -0.62 8.37 5.97
C HIS A 69 0.11 7.63 4.84
N SER A 70 -0.61 6.82 4.08
CA SER A 70 -0.07 6.12 2.91
C SER A 70 0.34 7.11 1.82
N LEU A 71 -0.47 8.14 1.53
CA LEU A 71 -0.15 9.18 0.56
C LEU A 71 1.16 9.90 0.86
N LEU A 72 1.42 10.20 2.14
CA LEU A 72 2.65 10.85 2.60
C LEU A 72 3.89 9.95 2.40
N ASN A 73 3.74 8.64 2.60
CA ASN A 73 4.87 7.72 2.65
C ASN A 73 5.08 6.87 1.38
N ILE A 74 4.12 6.83 0.45
CA ILE A 74 4.11 5.88 -0.66
C ILE A 74 5.38 5.93 -1.52
N LYS A 75 5.94 7.12 -1.75
CA LYS A 75 7.20 7.28 -2.50
C LYS A 75 8.36 6.59 -1.80
N LYS A 76 8.47 6.74 -0.48
CA LYS A 76 9.51 6.11 0.35
C LYS A 76 9.33 4.59 0.39
N TRP A 77 8.10 4.11 0.50
CA TRP A 77 7.81 2.67 0.55
C TRP A 77 8.04 1.96 -0.79
N MET A 78 7.82 2.66 -1.90
CA MET A 78 8.07 2.12 -3.25
C MET A 78 9.54 2.17 -3.67
N ALA A 79 10.40 2.90 -2.94
CA ALA A 79 11.81 3.01 -3.29
C ALA A 79 12.50 1.63 -3.21
N PRO A 80 13.34 1.27 -4.20
CA PRO A 80 14.08 0.02 -4.17
C PRO A 80 14.97 -0.03 -2.92
N LYS A 81 14.85 -1.08 -2.13
CA LYS A 81 15.78 -1.33 -1.02
C LYS A 81 17.08 -1.87 -1.61
N LYS A 82 18.22 -1.29 -1.23
CA LYS A 82 19.53 -1.84 -1.57
C LYS A 82 19.64 -3.22 -0.91
N SER A 83 19.54 -4.29 -1.69
CA SER A 83 20.00 -5.60 -1.26
C SER A 83 21.53 -5.60 -1.33
N PHE A 84 22.20 -5.97 -0.25
CA PHE A 84 23.64 -6.22 -0.29
C PHE A 84 23.90 -7.29 -1.35
N ASN A 85 24.53 -6.91 -2.46
CA ASN A 85 24.75 -7.80 -3.58
C ASN A 85 26.00 -8.63 -3.29
N LEU A 86 25.82 -9.88 -2.84
CA LEU A 86 26.91 -10.83 -2.59
C LEU A 86 27.74 -11.16 -3.86
N ARG A 87 27.32 -10.71 -5.05
CA ARG A 87 28.06 -10.87 -6.33
C ARG A 87 29.19 -9.86 -6.55
N ARG A 88 29.64 -9.14 -5.52
CA ARG A 88 30.84 -8.28 -5.60
C ARG A 88 32.10 -8.90 -5.00
N CYS A 89 32.02 -10.13 -4.49
CA CYS A 89 33.22 -10.89 -4.12
C CYS A 89 33.72 -11.65 -5.35
N GLY A 90 34.75 -11.12 -6.01
CA GLY A 90 35.39 -11.77 -7.15
C GLY A 90 35.99 -13.12 -6.74
N ASN A 91 35.71 -14.14 -7.56
CA ASN A 91 36.38 -15.44 -7.65
C ASN A 91 37.12 -15.94 -6.39
N TRP A 92 36.38 -16.52 -5.43
CA TRP A 92 36.99 -17.25 -4.31
C TRP A 92 36.87 -18.75 -4.56
N ASN A 93 38.01 -19.39 -4.76
CA ASN A 93 38.13 -20.83 -4.65
C ASN A 93 37.77 -21.22 -3.21
N PHE A 94 36.80 -22.12 -3.04
CA PHE A 94 36.27 -22.51 -1.73
C PHE A 94 37.33 -23.27 -0.94
N SER A 95 38.17 -22.54 -0.21
CA SER A 95 38.80 -23.06 1.00
C SER A 95 38.45 -22.11 2.13
N ILE A 96 37.68 -22.63 3.07
CA ILE A 96 37.08 -21.91 4.19
C ILE A 96 38.21 -21.31 5.02
N HIS A 97 38.42 -19.99 4.95
CA HIS A 97 39.01 -19.18 6.02
C HIS A 97 38.63 -17.71 5.80
N TYR A 98 37.69 -17.23 6.62
CA TYR A 98 37.40 -15.84 6.98
C TYR A 98 37.67 -14.73 5.94
N CYS A 99 36.63 -14.30 5.23
CA CYS A 99 36.64 -13.05 4.45
C CYS A 99 36.38 -11.85 5.37
N TRP A 100 37.44 -11.10 5.68
CA TRP A 100 37.46 -9.91 6.56
C TRP A 100 36.93 -8.61 5.92
N CYS A 101 36.09 -8.65 4.88
CA CYS A 101 35.67 -7.45 4.15
C CYS A 101 34.40 -6.74 4.70
N CYS A 102 33.99 -6.98 5.95
CA CYS A 102 32.75 -6.39 6.52
C CYS A 102 32.93 -5.72 7.90
N HIS A 103 34.07 -5.08 8.16
CA HIS A 103 34.19 -4.09 9.24
C HIS A 103 34.68 -2.76 8.65
N GLY A 104 33.75 -1.80 8.49
CA GLY A 104 33.98 -0.45 7.97
C GLY A 104 32.78 0.10 7.23
#